data_AF-A0A2N2KKX5-F1
#
_entry.id   AF-A0A2N2KKX5-F1
#
_cell.length_a   1.000
_cell.length_b   1.000
_cell.length_c   1.000
_cell.angle_alpha   90.00
_cell.angle_beta   90.00
_cell.angle_gamma   90.00
#
_symmetry.space_group_name_H-M   'P 1'
#
loop_
_entity.id
_entity.type
_entity.pdbx_description
1 polymer ?
#
loop_
_entity_poly.entity_id
_entity_poly.type
_entity_poly.pdbx_seq_one_letter_code
_entity_poly.pdbx_strand_id
1 'polypeptide(L)' 'MKERVANAIDVIARNPHLDGHIKKLKGDLKHMHRFRMGDLRILYEIDDAQEIVWIKAIEWRGSAYK' A
#
# COMPACT_ATOMS: atom_id res chain seq x y z
N MET A 1 9.75 -4.68 -13.21
CA MET A 1 8.46 -4.67 -12.45
C MET A 1 8.55 -5.49 -11.17
N LYS A 2 8.95 -6.77 -11.23
CA LYS A 2 9.10 -7.64 -10.05
C LYS A 2 9.96 -7.03 -8.92
N GLU A 3 11.15 -6.54 -9.25
CA GLU A 3 12.06 -5.90 -8.27
C GLU A 3 11.46 -4.66 -7.61
N ARG A 4 10.75 -3.84 -8.39
CA ARG A 4 10.08 -2.64 -7.89
C ARG A 4 9.04 -3.01 -6.82
N VAL A 5 8.20 -4.01 -7.11
CA VAL A 5 7.20 -4.50 -6.15
C VAL A 5 7.86 -5.13 -4.92
N ALA A 6 8.91 -5.92 -5.09
CA ALA A 6 9.65 -6.51 -3.97
C ALA A 6 10.22 -5.44 -3.03
N ASN A 7 10.89 -4.42 -3.58
CA ASN A 7 11.42 -3.30 -2.79
C ASN A 7 10.31 -2.54 -2.04
N ALA A 8 9.14 -2.36 -2.66
CA ALA A 8 8.01 -1.73 -1.99
C ALA A 8 7.46 -2.58 -0.84
N ILE A 9 7.38 -3.90 -1.02
CA ILE A 9 6.98 -4.84 0.04
C ILE A 9 7.98 -4.80 1.19
N ASP A 10 9.29 -4.77 0.91
CA ASP A 10 10.32 -4.67 1.95
C ASP A 10 10.20 -3.39 2.78
N VAL A 11 9.87 -2.25 2.15
CA VAL A 11 9.64 -0.99 2.87
C VAL A 11 8.39 -1.09 3.74
N ILE A 12 7.28 -1.61 3.20
CA ILE A 12 6.03 -1.78 3.95
C ILE A 12 6.23 -2.73 5.14
N ALA A 13 6.98 -3.82 4.95
CA ALA A 13 7.25 -4.80 6.00
C ALA A 13 8.08 -4.22 7.15
N ARG A 14 8.94 -3.22 6.89
CA ARG A 14 9.73 -2.53 7.94
C ARG A 14 8.90 -1.51 8.71
N ASN A 15 8.04 -0.76 8.03
CA ASN A 15 7.14 0.20 8.67
C ASN A 15 5.89 0.43 7.81
N PRO A 16 4.76 -0.20 8.12
CA PRO A 16 3.57 -0.13 7.29
C PRO A 16 2.73 1.15 7.53
N HIS A 17 2.98 1.91 8.60
CA HIS A 17 2.10 3.00 9.03
C HIS A 17 2.38 4.33 8.37
N LEU A 18 3.66 4.73 8.30
CA LEU A 18 4.02 6.06 7.82
C LEU A 18 5.43 6.09 7.25
N ASP A 19 5.52 6.47 5.99
CA ASP A 19 6.73 6.72 5.22
C ASP A 19 6.40 7.82 4.19
N GLY A 20 7.40 8.47 3.59
CA GLY A 20 7.19 9.47 2.53
C GLY A 20 6.33 8.95 1.36
N HIS A 21 6.31 7.64 1.12
CA HIS A 21 5.51 6.99 0.08
C HIS A 21 4.17 6.41 0.56
N ILE A 22 3.96 6.31 1.87
CA ILE A 22 2.76 5.72 2.50
C ILE A 22 1.78 6.82 2.89
N LYS A 23 0.51 6.64 2.53
CA LYS A 23 -0.57 7.50 3.03
C LYS A 23 -1.76 6.65 3.47
N LYS A 24 -2.27 6.94 4.66
CA LYS A 24 -3.59 6.45 5.09
C LYS A 24 -4.67 7.07 4.21
N LEU A 25 -5.59 6.24 3.73
CA LEU A 25 -6.72 6.71 2.93
C LEU A 25 -7.78 7.35 3.82
N LYS A 26 -8.74 8.03 3.20
CA LYS A 26 -9.80 8.80 3.87
C LYS A 26 -11.17 8.30 3.42
N GLY A 27 -12.22 8.73 4.13
CA GLY A 27 -13.60 8.34 3.85
C GLY A 27 -13.83 6.87 4.15
N ASP A 28 -14.54 6.17 3.26
CA ASP A 28 -14.91 4.76 3.44
C ASP A 28 -13.69 3.83 3.50
N LEU A 29 -12.58 4.24 2.88
CA LEU A 29 -11.33 3.48 2.85
C LEU A 29 -10.36 3.84 3.99
N LYS A 30 -10.82 4.49 5.06
CA LYS A 30 -9.96 4.93 6.20
C LYS A 30 -9.19 3.81 6.90
N HIS A 31 -9.62 2.56 6.71
CA HIS A 31 -8.97 1.36 7.25
C HIS A 31 -7.76 0.92 6.38
N MET A 32 -7.60 1.50 5.20
CA MET A 32 -6.55 1.16 4.25
C MET A 32 -5.45 2.21 4.19
N HIS A 33 -4.29 1.76 3.73
CA HIS A 33 -3.12 2.56 3.40
C HIS A 33 -2.77 2.37 1.92
N ARG A 34 -2.04 3.35 1.38
CA ARG A 34 -1.53 3.31 0.02
C ARG A 34 -0.03 3.62 -0.01
N PHE A 35 0.75 2.70 -0.56
CA PHE A 35 2.13 2.94 -0.96
C PHE A 35 2.21 3.43 -2.41
N ARG A 36 2.90 4.54 -2.68
CA ARG A 36 3.11 5.06 -4.04
C ARG A 36 4.50 4.73 -4.56
N MET A 37 4.55 4.04 -5.69
CA MET A 37 5.79 3.71 -6.39
C MET A 37 5.73 4.19 -7.86
N GLY A 38 5.96 5.48 -8.08
CA GLY A 38 5.76 6.12 -9.38
C GLY A 38 4.29 6.11 -9.78
N ASP A 39 3.97 5.38 -10.85
CA ASP A 39 2.61 5.18 -11.38
C ASP A 39 1.92 3.93 -10.82
N LEU A 40 2.61 3.10 -10.04
CA LEU A 40 2.00 1.95 -9.37
C LEU A 40 1.62 2.30 -7.93
N ARG A 41 0.53 1.72 -7.44
CA ARG A 41 0.02 1.88 -6.09
C ARG A 41 -0.24 0.51 -5.48
N ILE A 42 0.19 0.34 -4.24
CA ILE A 42 -0.15 -0.83 -3.45
C ILE A 42 -1.15 -0.37 -2.40
N LEU A 43 -2.33 -1.00 -2.39
CA LEU A 43 -3.38 -0.80 -1.41
C LEU A 43 -3.33 -1.94 -0.40
N TYR A 44 -3.28 -1.60 0.88
CA TYR A 44 -3.16 -2.60 1.93
C TYR A 44 -3.85 -2.18 3.23
N GLU A 45 -4.13 -3.16 4.06
CA GLU A 45 -4.61 -2.99 5.43
C GLU A 45 -3.54 -3.46 6.41
N ILE A 46 -3.59 -2.93 7.62
CA ILE A 46 -2.70 -3.31 8.71
C ILE A 46 -3.58 -3.85 9.83
N ASP A 47 -3.28 -5.06 10.29
CA ASP A 47 -3.79 -5.62 11.52
C ASP A 47 -2.69 -5.55 12.57
N ASP A 48 -2.74 -4.51 13.40
CA ASP A 48 -1.75 -4.25 14.46
C ASP A 48 -1.80 -5.29 15.58
N ALA A 49 -2.93 -5.96 15.77
CA ALA A 49 -3.08 -6.97 16.80
C ALA A 49 -2.39 -8.29 16.40
N GLN A 50 -2.38 -8.59 15.09
CA GLN A 50 -1.76 -9.80 14.55
C GLN A 50 -0.39 -9.57 13.91
N GLU A 51 0.06 -8.30 13.82
CA GLU A 51 1.26 -7.89 13.07
C GLU A 51 1.21 -8.31 11.58
N ILE A 52 0.02 -8.25 10.97
CA ILE A 52 -0.20 -8.67 9.59
C ILE A 52 -0.48 -7.47 8.70
N VAL A 53 0.15 -7.45 7.52
CA VAL A 53 -0.15 -6.51 6.44
C VAL A 53 -0.81 -7.24 5.28
N TRP A 54 -2.07 -6.90 5.00
CA TRP A 54 -2.85 -7.50 3.91
C TRP A 54 -2.78 -6.65 2.66
N ILE A 55 -2.04 -7.10 1.65
CA ILE A 55 -2.06 -6.46 0.32
C ILE A 55 -3.38 -6.78 -0.38
N LYS A 56 -4.21 -5.76 -0.62
CA LYS A 56 -5.52 -5.92 -1.27
C LYS A 56 -5.44 -5.75 -2.79
N ALA A 57 -4.63 -4.81 -3.26
CA ALA A 57 -4.50 -4.54 -4.68
C ALA A 57 -3.14 -3.92 -5.03
N ILE A 58 -2.67 -4.19 -6.25
CA ILE A 58 -1.50 -3.54 -6.86
C ILE A 58 -1.94 -3.00 -8.22
N GLU A 59 -2.04 -1.68 -8.33
CA GLU A 59 -2.72 -1.05 -9.45
C GLU A 59 -1.95 0.11 -10.06
N TRP A 60 -2.21 0.37 -11.35
CA TRP A 60 -1.67 1.51 -12.06
C TRP A 60 -2.49 2.78 -11.79
N ARG A 61 -1.83 3.93 -11.93
CA ARG A 61 -2.47 5.22 -11.80
C ARG A 61 -3.54 5.38 -12.88
N GLY A 62 -4.80 5.42 -12.45
CA GLY A 62 -5.94 5.66 -13.32
C GLY A 62 -6.74 4.40 -13.69
N SER A 63 -6.36 3.20 -13.20
CA SER A 63 -7.21 2.01 -13.36
C SER A 63 -8.42 1.98 -12.42
N ALA A 64 -8.69 3.08 -11.69
CA ALA A 64 -9.77 3.17 -10.73
C ALA A 64 -11.18 3.31 -11.35
N TYR A 65 -11.30 3.36 -12.68
CA TYR A 65 -12.58 3.35 -13.37
C TYR A 65 -12.47 2.60 -14.71
N LYS A 66 -12.85 1.33 -14.69
CA LYS A 66 -13.46 0.63 -15.82
C LYS A 66 -14.70 -0.10 -15.31
#